data_AF-A0A4R7C7W9-F1
#
_entry.id   AF-A0A4R7C7W9-F1
#
_cell.length_a   1.000
_cell.length_b   1.000
_cell.length_c   1.000
_cell.angle_alpha   90.00
_cell.angle_beta   90.00
_cell.angle_gamma   90.00
#
_symmetry.space_group_name_H-M   'P 1'
#
loop_
_entity.id
_entity.type
_entity.pdbx_description
1 polymer ?
#
loop_
_entity_poly.entity_id
_entity_poly.type
_entity_poly.pdbx_seq_one_letter_code
_entity_poly.pdbx_strand_id
1 'polypeptide(L)' 'MTEPAEHAPRRSRRRLTVWLLVGAGLALFGAANAHLVYVAFSSQPDCVAHMKPGQAGGSPSGFAAARSACASG' A
#
# COMPACT_ATOMS: atom_id res chain seq x y z
N MET A 1 -51.50 8.29 -33.96
CA MET A 1 -50.59 8.85 -32.95
C MET A 1 -50.15 7.75 -32.01
N THR A 2 -48.89 7.31 -32.08
CA THR A 2 -48.00 6.96 -30.95
C THR A 2 -46.68 6.46 -31.53
N GLU A 3 -45.60 7.10 -31.13
CA GLU A 3 -44.21 6.94 -31.59
C GLU A 3 -43.62 5.54 -31.39
N PRO A 4 -42.64 5.13 -32.22
CA PRO A 4 -41.91 3.89 -32.03
C PRO A 4 -41.00 3.98 -30.80
N ALA A 5 -40.93 2.89 -30.04
CA ALA A 5 -40.13 2.75 -28.84
C ALA A 5 -38.65 3.10 -29.07
N GLU A 6 -38.17 4.08 -28.31
CA GLU A 6 -36.74 4.41 -28.18
C GLU A 6 -35.99 3.22 -27.56
N HIS A 7 -35.47 2.32 -28.39
CA HIS A 7 -34.48 1.33 -27.99
C HIS A 7 -33.07 1.84 -28.34
N ALA A 8 -32.58 2.81 -27.55
CA ALA A 8 -31.17 3.21 -27.55
C ALA A 8 -30.30 2.23 -26.70
N PRO A 9 -28.98 2.10 -26.96
CA PRO A 9 -28.39 0.82 -27.33
C PRO A 9 -27.89 -0.02 -26.15
N ARG A 10 -28.14 -1.34 -26.17
CA ARG A 10 -27.51 -2.34 -25.26
C ARG A 10 -25.98 -2.23 -25.19
N ARG A 11 -25.35 -1.74 -26.27
CA ARG A 11 -23.90 -1.49 -26.36
C ARG A 11 -23.43 -0.36 -25.44
N SER A 12 -24.25 0.68 -25.20
CA SER A 12 -23.96 1.78 -24.27
C SER A 12 -23.93 1.28 -22.82
N ARG A 13 -24.97 0.54 -22.39
CA ARG A 13 -25.01 -0.06 -21.05
C ARG A 13 -23.83 -0.99 -20.79
N ARG A 14 -23.48 -1.85 -21.75
CA ARG A 14 -22.31 -2.74 -21.59
C ARG A 14 -21.01 -1.97 -21.44
N ARG A 15 -20.81 -0.89 -22.21
CA ARG A 15 -19.63 -0.03 -22.09
C ARG A 15 -19.59 0.66 -20.73
N LEU A 16 -20.73 1.17 -20.24
CA LEU A 16 -20.83 1.77 -18.91
C LEU A 16 -20.48 0.76 -17.82
N THR A 17 -21.02 -0.46 -17.89
CA THR A 17 -20.70 -1.53 -16.93
C THR A 17 -19.21 -1.87 -16.94
N VAL A 18 -18.58 -1.98 -18.11
CA VAL A 18 -17.13 -2.23 -18.22
C VAL A 18 -16.34 -1.10 -17.55
N TRP A 19 -16.68 0.16 -17.83
CA TRP A 19 -16.01 1.30 -17.19
C TRP A 19 -16.20 1.34 -15.68
N LEU A 20 -17.39 0.98 -15.19
CA LEU A 20 -17.63 0.86 -13.75
C LEU A 20 -16.78 -0.24 -13.11
N LEU A 21 -16.68 -1.41 -13.75
CA LEU A 21 -15.83 -2.50 -13.25
C LEU A 21 -14.35 -2.13 -13.26
N VAL A 22 -13.88 -1.48 -14.32
CA VAL A 22 -12.50 -0.99 -14.41
C VAL A 22 -12.23 0.05 -13.32
N GLY A 23 -13.12 1.03 -13.16
CA GLY A 23 -12.99 2.06 -12.12
C GLY A 23 -13.01 1.47 -10.71
N ALA A 24 -13.91 0.52 -10.44
CA ALA A 24 -13.97 -0.18 -9.16
C ALA A 24 -12.70 -0.99 -8.89
N GLY A 25 -12.16 -1.69 -9.90
CA GLY A 25 -10.90 -2.41 -9.79
C GLY A 25 -9.71 -1.50 -9.49
N LEU A 26 -9.60 -0.37 -10.20
CA LEU A 26 -8.56 0.62 -9.96
C LEU A 26 -8.67 1.24 -8.56
N ALA A 27 -9.89 1.58 -8.13
CA ALA A 27 -10.13 2.14 -6.81
C ALA A 27 -9.77 1.15 -5.70
N LEU A 28 -10.17 -0.12 -5.84
CA LEU A 28 -9.86 -1.18 -4.88
C LEU A 28 -8.35 -1.42 -4.79
N PHE A 29 -7.68 -1.54 -5.94
CA PHE A 29 -6.24 -1.70 -5.98
C PHE A 29 -5.51 -0.50 -5.35
N GLY A 30 -5.89 0.73 -5.70
CA GLY A 30 -5.33 1.95 -5.12
C GLY A 30 -5.51 2.01 -3.61
N ALA A 31 -6.73 1.73 -3.10
CA ALA A 31 -7.04 1.73 -1.68
C ALA A 31 -6.23 0.67 -0.91
N ALA A 32 -6.11 -0.55 -1.46
CA ALA A 32 -5.34 -1.62 -0.83
C ALA A 32 -3.85 -1.23 -0.70
N ASN A 33 -3.24 -0.69 -1.76
CA ASN A 33 -1.84 -0.25 -1.71
C ASN A 33 -1.64 0.95 -0.77
N ALA A 34 -2.56 1.92 -0.78
CA ALA A 34 -2.51 3.06 0.14
C ALA A 34 -2.61 2.62 1.61
N HIS A 35 -3.43 1.60 1.90
CA HIS A 35 -3.52 1.03 3.23
C HIS A 35 -2.20 0.40 3.69
N LEU A 36 -1.50 -0.32 2.82
CA LEU A 36 -0.19 -0.90 3.13
C LEU A 36 0.85 0.19 3.48
N VAL A 37 0.88 1.27 2.70
CA VAL A 37 1.75 2.42 2.98
C VAL A 37 1.40 3.05 4.33
N TYR A 38 0.11 3.26 4.61
CA TYR A 38 -0.34 3.78 5.90
C TYR A 38 0.09 2.89 7.06
N VAL A 39 -0.10 1.57 6.95
CA VAL A 39 0.32 0.60 7.98
C VAL A 39 1.82 0.66 8.20
N ALA A 40 2.62 0.72 7.14
CA ALA A 40 4.08 0.79 7.24
C ALA A 40 4.56 2.00 8.07
N PHE A 41 3.89 3.15 7.95
CA PHE A 41 4.23 4.34 8.73
C PHE A 41 3.55 4.38 10.10
N SER A 42 2.33 3.85 10.23
CA SER A 42 1.54 3.95 11.46
C SER A 42 1.93 2.93 12.52
N SER A 43 2.66 1.86 12.17
CA SER A 43 2.93 0.74 13.08
C SER A 43 3.94 1.02 14.20
N GLN A 44 4.33 2.29 14.42
CA GLN A 44 5.48 2.66 15.26
C GLN A 44 6.73 1.89 14.78
N PRO A 45 7.52 2.45 13.84
CA PRO A 45 8.91 2.05 13.71
C PRO A 45 9.64 2.63 14.92
N ASP A 46 9.18 2.33 16.14
CA ASP A 46 9.85 2.74 17.35
C ASP A 46 11.19 2.06 17.25
N CYS A 47 12.20 2.87 16.98
CA CYS A 47 13.59 2.49 17.03
C CYS A 47 13.87 2.21 18.49
N VAL A 48 13.39 1.06 18.97
CA VAL A 48 13.64 0.58 20.32
C VAL A 48 15.13 0.75 20.51
N ALA A 49 15.53 1.45 21.57
CA ALA A 49 16.92 1.68 21.91
C ALA A 49 17.59 0.34 22.24
N HIS A 50 17.80 -0.49 21.21
CA HIS A 50 18.64 -1.66 21.27
C HIS A 50 20.02 -1.13 21.58
N MET A 51 20.36 -1.24 22.86
CA MET A 51 21.65 -0.84 23.41
C MET A 51 22.76 -1.34 22.49
N LYS A 52 23.68 -0.43 22.18
CA LYS A 52 24.77 -0.64 21.25
C LYS A 52 25.56 -1.91 21.62
N PRO A 53 25.57 -2.96 20.77
CA PRO A 53 26.51 -4.06 20.95
C PRO A 53 27.91 -3.46 20.86
N GLY A 54 28.65 -3.48 21.96
CA GLY A 54 29.99 -2.87 22.08
C GLY A 54 30.11 -1.68 23.04
N GLN A 55 29.05 -1.30 23.77
CA GLN A 55 29.18 -0.38 24.93
C GLN A 55 29.40 -1.10 26.28
N ALA A 56 29.18 -2.42 26.34
CA ALA A 56 29.76 -3.25 27.39
C ALA A 56 31.20 -3.60 26.98
N GLY A 57 32.15 -3.21 27.83
CA GLY A 57 33.58 -3.19 27.52
C GLY A 57 34.14 -4.48 26.87
N GLY A 58 34.98 -4.26 25.86
CA GLY A 58 36.17 -5.05 25.56
C GLY A 58 35.99 -6.53 25.21
N SER A 59 35.93 -6.85 23.92
CA SER A 59 36.68 -8.00 23.35
C SER A 59 36.77 -7.90 21.81
N PRO A 60 37.91 -8.21 21.17
CA PRO A 60 38.19 -7.84 19.78
C PRO A 60 37.91 -8.94 18.73
N SER A 61 37.12 -9.98 19.03
CA SER A 61 37.11 -11.20 18.20
C SER A 61 35.74 -11.81 17.89
N GLY A 62 34.66 -11.02 17.86
CA GLY A 62 33.33 -11.51 17.50
C GLY A 62 32.78 -10.85 16.23
N PHE A 63 32.34 -11.66 15.26
CA PHE A 63 31.56 -11.17 14.12
C PHE A 63 30.37 -10.33 14.60
N ALA A 64 30.28 -9.08 14.17
CA ALA A 64 29.13 -8.23 14.43
C ALA A 64 28.25 -8.17 13.17
N ALA A 65 26.99 -8.57 13.30
CA ALA A 65 26.01 -8.47 12.23
C ALA A 65 25.63 -7.00 11.96
N ALA A 66 25.29 -6.69 10.71
CA ALA A 66 24.91 -5.35 10.27
C ALA A 66 23.60 -4.86 10.91
N ARG A 67 23.53 -3.55 11.18
CA ARG A 67 22.45 -2.84 11.88
C ARG A 67 21.29 -2.50 10.93
N SER A 68 20.04 -2.64 11.35
CA SER A 68 18.86 -2.29 10.54
C SER A 68 18.19 -0.96 10.94
N ALA A 69 18.17 -0.05 9.95
CA ALA A 69 17.12 0.86 9.47
C ALA A 69 16.50 1.95 10.36
N CYS A 70 17.20 2.49 11.35
CA CYS A 70 16.90 3.85 11.82
C CYS A 70 17.96 4.82 11.31
N ALA A 71 17.57 5.63 10.32
CA ALA A 71 18.35 6.75 9.80
C ALA A 71 17.41 7.78 9.18
N SER A 72 17.05 8.81 9.95
CA SER A 72 16.90 10.21 9.50
C SER A 72 16.18 11.05 10.57
N GLY A 73 16.89 12.00 11.19
CA GLY A 73 16.34 13.03 12.08
C GLY A 73 17.06 13.12 13.41
#